data_AF-A0A3D4FHS1-F1
#
_entry.id   AF-A0A3D4FHS1-F1
#
_cell.length_a   1.000
_cell.length_b   1.000
_cell.length_c   1.000
_cell.angle_alpha   90.00
_cell.angle_beta   90.00
_cell.angle_gamma   90.00
#
_symmetry.space_group_name_H-M   'P 1'
#
loop_
_entity.id
_entity.type
_entity.pdbx_description
1 polymer ?
#
loop_
_entity_poly.entity_id
_entity_poly.type
_entity_poly.pdbx_seq_one_letter_code
_entity_poly.pdbx_strand_id
1 'polypeptide(L)'
;MKHINQRNMKIVDEIMMFCLNHGGHNIDLNLKREEKKTTIFIKAHINNLPKNIFNEIKSSLSTPRRPEMEEYYWNLNGDDDTDCELALVGMMTDDVNIEYNNNELKIELVRLT
;
A
#
# COMPACT_ATOMS: atom_id res chain seq x y z
N MET A 1 -17.45 3.01 8.46
CA MET A 1 -17.02 1.60 8.35
C MET A 1 -16.52 1.11 9.70
N LYS A 2 -16.96 -0.06 10.19
CA LYS A 2 -16.32 -0.68 11.36
C LYS A 2 -14.84 -0.93 11.01
N HIS A 3 -13.93 -0.75 11.97
CA HIS A 3 -12.51 -1.07 11.81
C HIS A 3 -11.69 -0.22 10.82
N ILE A 4 -12.04 1.05 10.60
CA ILE A 4 -11.32 1.97 9.69
C ILE A 4 -9.80 2.06 10.00
N ASN A 5 -9.44 2.13 11.29
CA ASN A 5 -8.04 2.22 11.70
C ASN A 5 -7.28 0.92 11.41
N GLN A 6 -7.90 -0.24 11.65
CA GLN A 6 -7.27 -1.55 11.38
C GLN A 6 -7.06 -1.76 9.88
N ARG A 7 -8.00 -1.30 9.05
CA ARG A 7 -7.86 -1.34 7.58
C ARG A 7 -6.74 -0.41 7.11
N ASN A 8 -6.65 0.80 7.66
CA ASN A 8 -5.56 1.72 7.34
C ASN A 8 -4.21 1.17 7.82
N MET A 9 -4.14 0.51 8.97
CA MET A 9 -2.92 -0.13 9.44
C MET A 9 -2.52 -1.30 8.56
N LYS A 10 -3.47 -2.13 8.12
CA LYS A 10 -3.16 -3.20 7.16
C LYS A 10 -2.52 -2.68 5.88
N ILE A 11 -3.07 -1.60 5.29
CA ILE A 11 -2.47 -0.94 4.12
C ILE A 11 -1.01 -0.54 4.41
N VAL A 12 -0.78 0.07 5.57
CA VAL A 12 0.55 0.50 6.00
C VAL A 12 1.49 -0.69 6.18
N ASP A 13 1.03 -1.76 6.83
CA ASP A 13 1.79 -2.97 7.12
C ASP A 13 2.26 -3.65 5.83
N GLU A 14 1.37 -3.87 4.85
CA GLU A 14 1.73 -4.51 3.58
C GLU A 14 2.80 -3.73 2.80
N ILE A 15 2.66 -2.40 2.73
CA ILE A 15 3.60 -1.57 1.99
C ILE A 15 4.95 -1.48 2.71
N MET A 16 4.93 -1.39 4.05
CA MET A 16 6.16 -1.44 4.83
C MET A 16 6.86 -2.79 4.67
N MET A 17 6.12 -3.90 4.72
CA MET A 17 6.65 -5.24 4.49
C MET A 17 7.30 -5.34 3.11
N PHE A 18 6.61 -4.88 2.06
CA PHE A 18 7.20 -4.80 0.72
C PHE A 18 8.51 -4.00 0.71
N CYS A 19 8.53 -2.82 1.33
CA CYS A 19 9.72 -1.97 1.35
C CYS A 19 10.89 -2.68 2.05
N LEU A 20 10.64 -3.28 3.22
CA LEU A 20 11.64 -4.01 4.00
C LEU A 20 12.18 -5.23 3.23
N ASN A 21 11.30 -6.03 2.63
CA ASN A 21 11.67 -7.23 1.85
C ASN A 21 12.55 -6.89 0.63
N HIS A 22 12.46 -5.66 0.12
CA HIS A 22 13.25 -5.19 -1.02
C HIS A 22 14.43 -4.28 -0.62
N GLY A 23 14.84 -4.28 0.65
CA GLY A 23 16.05 -3.59 1.12
C GLY A 23 15.84 -2.13 1.57
N GLY A 24 14.59 -1.75 1.84
CA GLY A 24 14.23 -0.50 2.49
C GLY A 24 14.83 -0.38 3.88
N HIS A 25 15.52 0.72 4.18
CA HIS A 25 16.26 0.88 5.45
C HIS A 25 16.09 2.25 6.12
N ASN A 26 15.54 3.24 5.42
CA ASN A 26 15.09 4.50 6.00
C ASN A 26 13.68 4.76 5.46
N ILE A 27 12.67 4.66 6.32
CA ILE A 27 11.26 4.67 5.94
C ILE A 27 10.54 5.77 6.72
N ASP A 28 9.99 6.74 6.00
CA ASP A 28 9.10 7.77 6.52
C ASP A 28 7.64 7.39 6.23
N LEU A 29 6.79 7.43 7.27
CA LEU A 29 5.35 7.21 7.18
C LEU A 29 4.61 8.47 7.61
N ASN A 30 3.64 8.92 6.82
CA ASN A 30 2.67 9.93 7.20
C ASN A 30 1.25 9.42 6.95
N LEU A 31 0.45 9.32 8.01
CA LEU A 31 -0.96 8.99 7.93
C LEU A 31 -1.78 10.22 8.32
N LYS A 32 -2.49 10.80 7.35
CA LYS A 32 -3.36 11.96 7.55
C LYS A 32 -4.81 11.53 7.43
N ARG A 33 -5.58 11.69 8.50
CA ARG A 33 -7.03 11.45 8.49
C ARG A 33 -7.78 12.77 8.48
N GLU A 34 -8.66 12.92 7.51
CA GLU A 34 -9.55 14.06 7.32
C GLU A 34 -11.00 13.57 7.33
N GLU A 35 -11.98 14.48 7.29
CA GLU A 35 -13.40 14.12 7.40
C GLU A 35 -13.89 13.19 6.28
N LYS A 36 -13.35 13.35 5.07
CA LYS A 36 -13.81 12.65 3.86
C LYS A 36 -12.78 11.71 3.26
N LYS A 37 -11.55 11.73 3.76
CA LYS A 37 -10.46 10.92 3.22
C LYS A 37 -9.38 10.63 4.24
N THR A 38 -8.69 9.52 4.02
CA THR A 38 -7.39 9.23 4.61
C THR A 38 -6.34 9.27 3.52
N THR A 39 -5.24 9.95 3.76
CA THR A 39 -4.04 9.91 2.92
C THR A 39 -2.94 9.17 3.67
N ILE A 40 -2.33 8.17 3.03
CA ILE A 40 -1.19 7.41 3.53
C ILE A 40 -0.03 7.70 2.59
N PHE A 41 1.04 8.27 3.11
CA PHE A 41 2.27 8.52 2.38
C PHE A 41 3.40 7.71 3.01
N ILE A 42 4.08 6.91 2.19
CA ILE A 42 5.25 6.12 2.57
C ILE A 42 6.39 6.49 1.64
N LYS A 43 7.54 6.83 2.22
CA LYS A 43 8.79 7.05 1.49
C LYS A 43 9.86 6.13 2.07
N ALA A 44 10.42 5.26 1.24
CA ALA A 44 11.47 4.32 1.62
C ALA A 44 12.73 4.53 0.78
N HIS A 45 13.89 4.56 1.42
CA HIS A 45 15.18 4.49 0.72
C HIS A 45 15.49 3.04 0.34
N ILE A 46 15.45 2.74 -0.96
CA ILE A 46 15.70 1.42 -1.54
C ILE A 46 16.75 1.57 -2.64
N ASN A 47 17.93 0.99 -2.42
CA ASN A 47 19.03 1.06 -3.39
C ASN A 47 18.77 0.13 -4.57
N ASN A 48 18.87 0.66 -5.80
CA ASN A 48 18.78 -0.12 -7.03
C ASN A 48 17.55 -1.05 -7.13
N LEU A 49 16.36 -0.52 -6.82
CA LEU A 49 15.11 -1.28 -6.93
C LEU A 49 14.95 -1.81 -8.36
N PRO A 50 14.86 -3.14 -8.57
CA PRO A 50 14.75 -3.70 -9.90
C PRO A 50 13.49 -3.19 -10.63
N LYS A 51 13.64 -2.87 -11.92
CA LYS A 51 12.54 -2.31 -12.73
C LYS A 51 11.33 -3.24 -12.80
N ASN A 52 11.53 -4.56 -12.84
CA ASN A 52 10.44 -5.54 -12.82
C ASN A 52 9.63 -5.47 -11.52
N ILE A 53 10.32 -5.40 -10.36
CA ILE A 53 9.69 -5.26 -9.05
C ILE A 53 8.93 -3.94 -8.94
N PHE A 54 9.53 -2.84 -9.43
CA PHE A 54 8.83 -1.54 -9.48
C PHE A 54 7.55 -1.60 -10.32
N ASN A 55 7.60 -2.26 -11.48
CA ASN A 55 6.42 -2.41 -12.34
C ASN A 55 5.36 -3.30 -11.70
N GLU A 56 5.76 -4.32 -10.95
CA GLU A 56 4.88 -5.23 -10.23
C GLU A 56 4.10 -4.52 -9.14
N ILE A 57 4.77 -3.84 -8.20
CA ILE A 57 4.05 -3.06 -7.17
C ILE A 57 3.14 -2.01 -7.80
N LYS A 58 3.60 -1.37 -8.89
CA LYS A 58 2.77 -0.41 -9.62
C LYS A 58 1.52 -1.05 -10.18
N SER A 59 1.63 -2.23 -10.79
CA SER A 59 0.50 -2.98 -11.33
C SER A 59 -0.46 -3.42 -10.22
N SER A 60 0.05 -4.00 -9.13
CA SER A 60 -0.76 -4.52 -8.02
C SER A 60 -1.54 -3.41 -7.33
N LEU A 61 -0.90 -2.29 -7.00
CA LEU A 61 -1.56 -1.16 -6.34
C LEU A 61 -2.50 -0.38 -7.27
N SER A 62 -2.34 -0.47 -8.59
CA SER A 62 -3.26 0.14 -9.56
C SER A 62 -4.56 -0.65 -9.74
N THR A 63 -4.80 -1.69 -8.95
CA THR A 63 -6.05 -2.47 -9.01
C THR A 63 -7.24 -1.58 -8.64
N PRO A 64 -8.31 -1.52 -9.45
CA PRO A 64 -9.44 -0.64 -9.18
C PRO A 64 -10.10 -0.91 -7.83
N ARG A 65 -10.56 0.15 -7.17
CA ARG A 65 -11.27 0.09 -5.90
C ARG A 65 -12.49 -0.84 -5.94
N ARG A 66 -12.60 -1.73 -4.95
CA ARG A 66 -13.73 -2.67 -4.80
C ARG A 66 -14.20 -2.72 -3.34
N PRO A 67 -15.00 -1.74 -2.88
CA PRO A 67 -15.39 -1.65 -1.46
C PRO A 67 -16.26 -2.84 -1.02
N GLU A 68 -17.03 -3.41 -1.94
CA GLU A 68 -17.88 -4.60 -1.70
C GLU A 68 -17.06 -5.86 -1.38
N MET A 69 -15.84 -5.96 -1.92
CA MET A 69 -14.97 -7.11 -1.73
C MET A 69 -14.02 -6.93 -0.54
N GLU A 70 -13.94 -5.73 0.03
CA GLU A 70 -13.00 -5.39 1.10
C GLU A 70 -13.21 -6.24 2.35
N GLU A 71 -14.46 -6.54 2.71
CA GLU A 71 -14.79 -7.39 3.86
C GLU A 71 -14.56 -8.89 3.57
N TYR A 72 -14.76 -9.32 2.32
CA TYR A 72 -14.47 -10.69 1.90
C TYR A 72 -12.97 -10.98 1.96
N TYR A 73 -12.15 -10.11 1.39
CA TYR A 73 -10.70 -10.25 1.44
C TYR A 73 -10.13 -10.03 2.85
N TRP A 74 -10.73 -9.16 3.66
CA TRP A 74 -10.33 -8.99 5.07
C TRP A 74 -10.35 -10.31 5.85
N ASN A 75 -11.39 -11.13 5.63
CA ASN A 75 -11.55 -12.40 6.33
C ASN A 75 -10.75 -13.56 5.73
N LEU A 76 -10.18 -13.40 4.53
CA LEU A 76 -9.41 -14.43 3.84
C LEU A 76 -7.91 -14.35 4.06
N ASN A 77 -7.40 -13.24 4.62
CA ASN A 77 -5.97 -13.10 4.87
C ASN A 77 -5.59 -13.81 6.18
N GLY A 78 -5.07 -15.03 6.04
CA GLY A 78 -4.12 -15.61 6.99
C GLY A 78 -2.75 -15.72 6.30
N ASP A 79 -1.68 -15.51 7.07
CA ASP A 79 -0.23 -15.64 6.79
C ASP A 79 0.19 -16.36 5.48
N ASP A 80 -0.07 -15.79 4.31
CA ASP A 80 0.45 -16.33 3.03
C ASP A 80 1.09 -15.17 2.25
N ASP A 81 2.43 -15.08 2.36
CA ASP A 81 3.35 -14.14 1.71
C ASP A 81 3.21 -14.17 0.18
N THR A 82 2.09 -13.71 -0.36
CA THR A 82 1.79 -13.74 -1.79
C THR A 82 1.40 -12.38 -2.33
N ASP A 83 1.74 -12.12 -3.59
CA ASP A 83 1.45 -10.88 -4.35
C ASP A 83 -0.03 -10.42 -4.30
N CYS A 84 -0.93 -11.30 -3.86
CA CYS A 84 -2.33 -11.05 -3.57
C CYS A 84 -2.55 -9.90 -2.55
N GLU A 85 -1.62 -9.68 -1.62
CA GLU A 85 -1.78 -8.70 -0.54
C GLU A 85 -1.66 -7.25 -1.03
N LEU A 86 -0.76 -6.97 -1.98
CA LEU A 86 -0.66 -5.63 -2.60
C LEU A 86 -1.83 -5.33 -3.53
N ALA A 87 -2.36 -6.34 -4.23
CA ALA A 87 -3.57 -6.17 -5.04
C ALA A 87 -4.78 -5.82 -4.16
N LEU A 88 -4.86 -6.41 -2.96
CA LEU A 88 -5.86 -6.04 -1.96
C LEU A 88 -5.71 -4.59 -1.52
N VAL A 89 -4.49 -4.12 -1.25
CA VAL A 89 -4.25 -2.69 -0.95
C VAL A 89 -4.77 -1.79 -2.08
N GLY A 90 -4.51 -2.14 -3.34
CA GLY A 90 -5.06 -1.43 -4.50
C GLY A 90 -6.60 -1.37 -4.43
N MET A 91 -7.25 -2.51 -4.22
CA MET A 91 -8.72 -2.58 -4.08
C MET A 91 -9.28 -1.78 -2.88
N MET A 92 -8.46 -1.54 -1.85
CA MET A 92 -8.81 -0.81 -0.63
C MET A 92 -8.61 0.71 -0.73
N THR A 93 -8.00 1.20 -1.81
CA THR A 93 -7.67 2.62 -2.02
C THR A 93 -8.43 3.17 -3.23
N ASP A 94 -8.58 4.49 -3.30
CA ASP A 94 -9.29 5.20 -4.38
C ASP A 94 -8.32 5.79 -5.40
N ASP A 95 -7.14 6.22 -4.95
CA ASP A 95 -6.08 6.77 -5.79
C ASP A 95 -4.72 6.33 -5.25
N VAL A 96 -3.77 6.11 -6.17
CA VAL A 96 -2.43 5.64 -5.91
C VAL A 96 -1.43 6.35 -6.82
N ASN A 97 -0.49 7.08 -6.22
CA ASN A 97 0.69 7.61 -6.92
C ASN A 97 1.94 6.89 -6.44
N ILE A 98 2.76 6.43 -7.38
CA ILE A 98 3.98 5.66 -7.10
C ILE A 98 5.13 6.20 -7.95
N GLU A 99 6.20 6.60 -7.27
CA GLU A 99 7.40 7.15 -7.88
C GLU A 99 8.65 6.46 -7.33
N TYR A 100 9.61 6.18 -8.20
CA TYR A 100 10.94 5.73 -7.79
C TYR A 100 12.00 6.60 -8.46
N ASN A 101 12.73 7.38 -7.66
CA ASN A 101 13.81 8.25 -8.12
C ASN A 101 14.90 8.35 -7.07
N ASN A 102 16.17 8.47 -7.47
CA ASN A 102 17.30 8.68 -6.56
C ASN A 102 17.36 7.69 -5.38
N ASN A 103 17.09 6.40 -5.63
CA ASN A 103 16.99 5.36 -4.61
C ASN A 103 15.90 5.61 -3.54
N GLU A 104 14.89 6.41 -3.86
CA GLU A 104 13.72 6.67 -3.02
C GLU A 104 12.46 6.14 -3.72
N LEU A 105 11.75 5.21 -3.07
CA LEU A 105 10.40 4.81 -3.44
C LEU A 105 9.40 5.65 -2.65
N LYS A 106 8.51 6.34 -3.34
CA LYS A 106 7.43 7.15 -2.78
C LYS A 106 6.10 6.56 -3.21
N ILE A 107 5.25 6.27 -2.24
CA ILE A 107 3.91 5.74 -2.44
C ILE A 107 2.94 6.67 -1.69
N GLU A 108 2.02 7.28 -2.42
CA GLU A 108 0.91 8.05 -1.88
C GLU A 108 -0.40 7.34 -2.21
N LEU A 109 -1.19 7.05 -1.18
CA LEU A 109 -2.48 6.40 -1.30
C LEU A 109 -3.55 7.31 -0.73
N VAL A 110 -4.65 7.46 -1.46
CA VAL A 110 -5.84 8.17 -1.00
C VAL A 110 -6.99 7.18 -0.88
N ARG A 111 -7.67 7.23 0.26
CA ARG A 111 -8.86 6.43 0.54
C ARG A 111 -10.00 7.33 0.99
N LEU A 112 -11.10 7.35 0.26
CA LEU A 112 -12.31 8.08 0.58
C LEU A 112 -13.09 7.35 1.68
N THR A 113 -13.72 8.11 2.57
CA THR A 113 -14.41 7.61 3.78
C THR A 113 -15.91 7.48 3.58
#